data_AF-A0A0D7X6V2-F1
#
_entry.id   AF-A0A0D7X6V2-F1
#
_cell.length_a   1.000
_cell.length_b   1.000
_cell.length_c   1.000
_cell.angle_alpha   90.00
_cell.angle_beta   90.00
_cell.angle_gamma   90.00
#
_symmetry.space_group_name_H-M   'P 1'
#
loop_
_entity.id
_entity.type
_entity.pdbx_description
1 polymer ?
#
loop_
_entity_poly.entity_id
_entity_poly.type
_entity_poly.pdbx_seq_one_letter_code
_entity_poly.pdbx_strand_id
1 'polypeptide(L)'
;MTQVPFPMSQRIEIERRYFPNGVNAAQINLLDDIEKRLAEAYKAGYEQTSIFGFHEWSNNVAMGYAIMAMERLNFYEKEIKSVIGAMYRVFDEVSVLEAKAHYNSSDY
;
A
#
# COMPACT_ATOMS: atom_id res chain seq x y z
N MET A 1 18.01 12.05 -11.12
CA MET A 1 18.47 12.06 -9.71
C MET A 1 17.86 10.85 -9.05
N THR A 2 18.68 9.88 -8.65
CA THR A 2 18.23 8.67 -7.93
C THR A 2 17.71 9.11 -6.56
N GLN A 3 16.44 8.82 -6.28
CA GLN A 3 15.85 9.07 -4.97
C GLN A 3 16.61 8.23 -3.94
N VAL A 4 17.22 8.88 -2.95
CA VAL A 4 17.91 8.19 -1.85
C VAL A 4 16.82 7.48 -1.03
N PRO A 5 16.91 6.15 -0.82
CA PRO A 5 15.85 5.37 -0.18
C PRO A 5 15.60 5.77 1.27
N PHE A 6 16.58 6.39 1.95
CA PHE A 6 16.41 6.88 3.32
C PHE A 6 16.56 8.41 3.43
N PRO A 7 15.80 9.07 4.31
CA PRO A 7 15.99 10.49 4.59
C PRO A 7 17.39 10.78 5.13
N MET A 8 18.05 11.80 4.58
CA MET A 8 19.39 12.24 5.04
C MET A 8 19.47 12.54 6.54
N SER A 9 18.35 12.92 7.17
CA SER A 9 18.27 13.14 8.61
C SER A 9 18.56 11.88 9.43
N GLN A 10 18.08 10.72 9.00
CA GLN A 10 18.32 9.44 9.69
C GLN A 10 19.79 9.03 9.59
N ARG A 11 20.40 9.26 8.42
CA ARG A 11 21.83 9.03 8.19
C ARG A 11 22.68 9.83 9.17
N ILE A 12 22.40 11.13 9.31
CA ILE A 12 23.09 12.02 10.25
C ILE A 12 22.94 11.54 11.71
N GLU A 13 21.77 11.03 12.12
CA GLU A 13 21.57 10.51 13.48
C GLU A 13 22.44 9.26 13.74
N ILE A 14 22.47 8.31 12.80
CA ILE A 14 23.26 7.08 12.89
C ILE A 14 24.76 7.42 12.97
N GLU A 15 25.21 8.33 12.11
CA GLU A 15 26.60 8.81 12.11
C GLU A 15 26.98 9.39 13.46
N ARG A 16 26.15 10.28 14.03
CA ARG A 16 26.41 10.86 15.36
C ARG A 16 26.41 9.82 16.48
N ARG A 17 25.54 8.82 16.41
CA ARG A 17 25.38 7.81 17.47
C ARG A 17 26.48 6.76 17.45
N TYR A 18 26.90 6.30 16.27
CA TYR A 18 27.78 5.14 16.13
C TYR A 18 29.17 5.45 15.55
N PHE A 19 29.34 6.64 14.97
CA PHE A 19 30.60 7.10 14.38
C PHE A 19 31.02 8.45 15.00
N PRO A 20 31.34 8.49 16.31
CA PRO A 20 31.66 9.73 17.02
C PRO A 20 32.90 10.46 16.47
N ASN A 21 33.76 9.76 15.74
CA ASN A 21 34.96 10.30 15.09
C ASN A 21 34.75 10.57 13.58
N GLY A 22 33.50 10.56 13.12
CA GLY A 22 33.15 10.65 11.71
C GLY A 22 33.29 9.33 10.95
N VAL A 23 32.84 9.35 9.70
CA VAL A 23 32.81 8.18 8.81
C VAL A 23 33.88 8.36 7.74
N ASN A 24 34.79 7.39 7.60
CA ASN A 24 35.78 7.42 6.52
C ASN A 24 35.20 6.90 5.19
N ALA A 25 35.92 7.10 4.08
CA ALA A 25 35.45 6.73 2.75
C ALA A 25 35.06 5.23 2.61
N ALA A 26 35.79 4.32 3.25
CA ALA A 26 35.45 2.90 3.22
C ALA A 26 34.14 2.60 3.97
N GLN A 27 33.94 3.27 5.11
CA GLN A 27 32.70 3.15 5.89
C GLN A 27 31.51 3.81 5.18
N ILE A 28 31.71 4.94 4.48
CA ILE A 28 30.66 5.56 3.65
C ILE A 28 30.19 4.56 2.57
N ASN A 29 31.13 3.97 1.83
CA ASN A 29 30.80 2.99 0.80
C ASN A 29 30.10 1.76 1.35
N LEU A 30 30.49 1.31 2.55
CA LEU A 30 29.81 0.20 3.23
C LEU A 30 28.37 0.56 3.60
N LEU A 31 28.15 1.75 4.17
CA LEU A 31 26.81 2.22 4.52
C LEU A 31 25.91 2.38 3.28
N ASP A 32 26.46 2.86 2.17
CA ASP A 32 25.73 2.97 0.90
C ASP A 32 25.34 1.58 0.33
N ASP A 33 26.23 0.59 0.41
CA ASP A 33 25.91 -0.79 -0.02
C ASP A 33 24.85 -1.43 0.87
N ILE A 34 24.92 -1.21 2.19
CA ILE A 34 23.90 -1.64 3.15
C ILE A 34 22.55 -0.99 2.82
N GLU A 35 22.53 0.33 2.60
CA GLU A 35 21.32 1.09 2.28
C GLU A 35 20.65 0.54 1.03
N LYS A 36 21.43 0.28 -0.01
CA LYS A 36 20.97 -0.32 -1.26
C LYS A 36 20.37 -1.72 -1.03
N ARG A 37 21.07 -2.59 -0.30
CA ARG A 37 20.59 -3.96 -0.03
C ARG A 37 19.31 -3.98 0.80
N LEU A 38 19.17 -3.07 1.76
CA LEU A 38 17.96 -2.93 2.55
C LEU A 38 16.78 -2.46 1.68
N ALA A 39 17.01 -1.51 0.78
CA ALA A 39 15.99 -1.07 -0.17
C ALA A 39 15.57 -2.21 -1.12
N GLU A 40 16.52 -2.99 -1.63
CA GLU A 40 16.27 -4.18 -2.45
C GLU A 40 15.49 -5.25 -1.67
N ALA A 41 15.85 -5.51 -0.42
CA ALA A 41 15.16 -6.47 0.44
C ALA A 41 13.74 -6.02 0.81
N TYR A 42 13.54 -4.73 1.10
CA TYR A 42 12.21 -4.15 1.33
C TYR A 42 11.33 -4.30 0.09
N LYS A 43 11.86 -3.94 -1.09
CA LYS A 43 11.16 -4.07 -2.36
C LYS A 43 10.82 -5.54 -2.64
N ALA A 44 11.78 -6.45 -2.50
CA ALA A 44 11.57 -7.88 -2.70
C ALA A 44 10.55 -8.44 -1.71
N GLY A 45 10.59 -8.02 -0.44
CA GLY A 45 9.59 -8.39 0.57
C GLY A 45 8.20 -7.85 0.23
N TYR A 46 8.08 -6.59 -0.20
CA TYR A 46 6.82 -6.00 -0.64
C TYR A 46 6.26 -6.72 -1.86
N GLU A 47 7.10 -6.97 -2.87
CA GLU A 47 6.74 -7.73 -4.08
C GLU A 47 6.36 -9.17 -3.72
N GLN A 48 7.11 -9.84 -2.85
CA GLN A 48 6.81 -11.17 -2.36
C GLN A 48 5.47 -11.20 -1.61
N THR A 49 5.21 -10.21 -0.74
CA THR A 49 3.92 -10.11 -0.05
C THR A 49 2.77 -9.78 -1.02
N SER A 50 3.05 -9.04 -2.09
CA SER A 50 2.10 -8.80 -3.18
C SER A 50 1.83 -10.05 -4.04
N ILE A 51 2.83 -10.92 -4.21
CA ILE A 51 2.72 -12.22 -4.91
C ILE A 51 1.98 -13.26 -4.04
N PHE A 52 2.21 -13.26 -2.71
CA PHE A 52 1.69 -14.30 -1.80
C PHE A 52 0.45 -13.91 -0.97
N GLY A 53 -0.07 -12.68 -1.03
CA GLY A 53 -1.27 -12.39 -0.22
C GLY A 53 -1.85 -10.97 -0.20
N PHE A 54 -1.16 -9.96 -0.73
CA PHE A 54 -1.79 -8.68 -1.03
C PHE A 54 -2.02 -8.58 -2.53
N HIS A 55 -3.10 -9.21 -3.02
CA HIS A 55 -3.73 -8.61 -4.20
C HIS A 55 -4.07 -7.18 -3.81
N GLU A 56 -3.52 -6.22 -4.54
CA GLU A 56 -3.72 -4.79 -4.30
C GLU A 56 -5.22 -4.52 -4.25
N TRP A 57 -5.76 -4.41 -3.02
CA TRP A 57 -7.17 -4.11 -2.84
C TRP A 57 -7.38 -2.70 -3.39
N SER A 58 -8.25 -2.59 -4.38
CA SER A 58 -8.63 -1.32 -4.98
C SER A 58 -10.13 -1.25 -5.12
N ASN A 59 -10.66 -0.02 -5.19
CA ASN A 59 -12.09 0.21 -5.40
C ASN A 59 -12.59 -0.47 -6.69
N ASN A 60 -11.75 -0.54 -7.73
CA ASN A 60 -12.06 -1.23 -8.98
C ASN A 60 -12.23 -2.74 -8.79
N VAL A 61 -11.35 -3.36 -8.00
CA VAL A 61 -11.46 -4.80 -7.66
C VAL A 61 -12.73 -5.06 -6.85
N ALA A 62 -13.02 -4.21 -5.85
CA ALA A 62 -14.24 -4.32 -5.04
C ALA A 62 -15.53 -4.20 -5.88
N MET A 63 -15.58 -3.22 -6.79
CA MET A 63 -16.70 -3.06 -7.74
C MET A 63 -16.81 -4.25 -8.69
N GLY A 64 -15.69 -4.78 -9.18
CA GLY A 64 -15.67 -6.00 -9.98
C GLY A 64 -16.34 -7.18 -9.28
N TYR A 65 -16.03 -7.41 -8.00
CA TYR A 65 -16.70 -8.45 -7.21
C TYR A 65 -18.21 -8.20 -7.06
N ALA A 66 -18.61 -6.95 -6.81
CA ALA A 66 -20.03 -6.59 -6.72
C ALA A 66 -20.77 -6.85 -8.04
N ILE A 67 -20.19 -6.47 -9.19
CA ILE A 67 -20.74 -6.75 -10.54
C ILE A 67 -20.93 -8.25 -10.71
N MET A 68 -19.87 -9.05 -10.48
CA MET A 68 -19.93 -10.51 -10.65
C MET A 68 -20.98 -11.17 -9.75
N ALA A 69 -21.16 -10.69 -8.52
CA ALA A 69 -22.19 -11.19 -7.61
C ALA A 69 -23.60 -10.85 -8.12
N MET A 70 -23.83 -9.62 -8.58
CA MET A 70 -25.11 -9.18 -9.13
C MET A 70 -25.46 -9.91 -10.45
N GLU A 71 -24.48 -10.11 -11.33
CA GLU A 71 -24.65 -10.90 -12.57
C GLU A 71 -25.06 -12.34 -12.26
N ARG A 72 -24.43 -12.98 -11.26
CA ARG A 72 -24.81 -14.35 -10.82
C ARG A 72 -26.23 -14.42 -10.26
N LEU A 73 -26.74 -13.32 -9.72
CA LEU A 73 -28.12 -13.20 -9.24
C LEU A 73 -29.09 -12.71 -10.33
N ASN A 74 -28.63 -12.59 -11.58
CA ASN A 74 -29.41 -12.13 -12.75
C ASN A 74 -30.01 -10.74 -12.59
N PHE A 75 -29.31 -9.82 -11.90
CA PHE A 75 -29.70 -8.41 -11.88
C PHE A 75 -29.65 -7.82 -13.29
N TYR A 76 -30.58 -6.91 -13.58
CA TYR A 76 -30.60 -6.20 -14.86
C TYR A 76 -29.46 -5.19 -14.95
N GLU A 77 -28.99 -4.92 -16.16
CA GLU A 77 -27.90 -3.95 -16.44
C GLU A 77 -28.13 -2.60 -15.76
N LYS A 78 -29.37 -2.11 -15.74
CA LYS A 78 -29.73 -0.85 -15.09
C LYS A 78 -29.46 -0.88 -13.58
N GLU A 79 -29.77 -1.98 -12.91
CA GLU A 79 -29.59 -2.13 -11.46
C GLU A 79 -28.09 -2.19 -11.11
N ILE A 80 -27.32 -2.97 -11.89
CA ILE A 80 -25.87 -3.04 -11.74
C ILE A 80 -25.24 -1.65 -11.88
N LYS A 81 -25.60 -0.90 -12.93
CA LYS A 81 -25.09 0.47 -13.13
C LYS A 81 -25.47 1.39 -11.97
N SER A 82 -26.69 1.28 -11.43
CA SER A 82 -27.12 2.08 -10.27
C SER A 82 -26.31 1.77 -9.02
N VAL A 83 -26.07 0.49 -8.71
CA VAL A 83 -25.25 0.10 -7.54
C VAL A 83 -23.81 0.56 -7.70
N ILE A 84 -23.18 0.30 -8.85
CA ILE A 84 -21.78 0.68 -9.07
C ILE A 84 -21.58 2.19 -9.07
N GLY A 85 -22.52 2.96 -9.64
CA GLY A 85 -22.51 4.42 -9.55
C GLY A 85 -22.66 4.94 -8.12
N ALA A 86 -23.41 4.24 -7.26
CA ALA A 86 -23.49 4.57 -5.84
C ALA A 86 -22.20 4.21 -5.09
N MET A 87 -21.63 3.02 -5.35
CA MET A 87 -20.36 2.60 -4.76
C MET A 87 -19.24 3.60 -5.05
N TYR A 88 -19.14 4.09 -6.29
CA TYR A 88 -18.15 5.09 -6.66
C TYR A 88 -18.21 6.34 -5.76
N ARG A 89 -19.43 6.86 -5.51
CA ARG A 89 -19.62 8.02 -4.62
C ARG A 89 -19.27 7.69 -3.17
N VAL A 90 -19.72 6.54 -2.66
CA VAL A 90 -19.43 6.13 -1.28
C VAL A 90 -17.94 5.99 -1.04
N PHE A 91 -17.17 5.49 -2.01
CA PHE A 91 -15.71 5.39 -1.87
C PHE A 91 -15.00 6.74 -1.76
N ASP A 92 -15.52 7.78 -2.41
CA ASP A 92 -14.96 9.14 -2.33
C ASP A 92 -15.42 9.89 -1.07
N GLU A 93 -16.63 9.60 -0.59
CA GLU A 93 -17.28 10.33 0.51
C GLU A 93 -17.03 9.71 1.89
N VAL A 94 -16.72 8.41 1.98
CA VAL A 94 -16.68 7.66 3.24
C VAL A 94 -15.29 7.05 3.47
N SER A 95 -14.73 7.24 4.68
CA SER A 95 -13.44 6.64 5.02
C SER A 95 -13.54 5.12 5.17
N VAL A 96 -12.40 4.43 5.00
CA VAL A 96 -12.30 2.97 5.18
C VAL A 96 -12.78 2.55 6.59
N LEU A 97 -12.49 3.36 7.61
CA LEU A 97 -12.88 3.06 8.99
C LEU A 97 -14.40 3.14 9.18
N GLU A 98 -15.03 4.17 8.61
CA GLU A 98 -16.50 4.34 8.67
C GLU A 98 -17.22 3.23 7.91
N ALA A 99 -16.77 2.89 6.70
CA ALA A 99 -17.33 1.79 5.92
C ALA A 99 -17.23 0.45 6.67
N LYS A 100 -16.07 0.19 7.30
CA LYS A 100 -15.86 -1.02 8.13
C LYS A 100 -16.76 -1.03 9.37
N ALA A 101 -16.89 0.11 10.06
CA ALA A 101 -17.77 0.23 11.20
C ALA A 101 -19.23 -0.02 10.80
N HIS A 102 -19.66 0.53 9.66
CA HIS A 102 -21.00 0.31 9.12
C HIS A 102 -21.26 -1.18 8.83
N TYR A 103 -20.35 -1.85 8.12
CA TYR A 103 -20.45 -3.29 7.85
C TYR A 103 -20.57 -4.13 9.14
N ASN A 104 -19.72 -3.86 10.15
CA ASN A 104 -19.76 -4.59 11.41
C ASN A 104 -21.06 -4.39 12.21
N SER A 105 -21.81 -3.32 11.92
CA SER A 105 -23.08 -2.99 12.56
C SER A 105 -24.31 -3.32 11.70
N SER A 106 -24.10 -3.79 10.47
CA SER A 106 -25.16 -4.12 9.50
C SER A 106 -25.71 -5.52 9.76
N ASP A 107 -27.01 -5.74 9.46
CA ASP A 107 -27.65 -7.07 9.46
C ASP A 107 -27.32 -7.89 8.19
N TYR A 108 -26.69 -7.24 7.20
CA TYR A 108 -26.12 -7.82 5.97
C TYR A 108 -24.60 -7.90 6.06
#